data_AF-A0A0D6JU87-F1
#
_entry.id   AF-A0A0D6JU87-F1
#
_cell.length_a   1.000
_cell.length_b   1.000
_cell.length_c   1.000
_cell.angle_alpha   90.00
_cell.angle_beta   90.00
_cell.angle_gamma   90.00
#
_symmetry.space_group_name_H-M   'P 1'
#
loop_
_entity.id
_entity.type
_entity.pdbx_description
1 polymer ?
#
loop_
_entity_poly.entity_id
_entity_poly.type
_entity_poly.pdbx_seq_one_letter_code
_entity_poly.pdbx_strand_id
1 'polypeptide(L)'
;MTNPRFDDVRETAADATREDDVLSVYTGLVHDDGRREYYFANDTEDASELRETAAVQLGMMVRVLADRSESDVEEITDLAAERAENMRLE
;
A
#
# COMPACT_ATOMS: atom_id res chain seq x y z
N MET A 1 1.50 18.99 -15.06
CA MET A 1 2.89 18.65 -14.74
C MET A 1 2.86 17.57 -13.69
N THR A 2 3.42 16.41 -13.97
CA THR A 2 3.55 15.32 -13.00
C THR A 2 4.42 15.79 -11.84
N ASN A 3 4.08 15.43 -10.62
CA ASN A 3 4.92 15.71 -9.45
C ASN A 3 6.27 15.01 -9.66
N PRO A 4 7.43 15.71 -9.74
CA PRO A 4 8.72 15.07 -10.01
C PRO A 4 9.04 13.97 -8.99
N ARG A 5 8.65 14.17 -7.72
CA ARG A 5 8.80 13.18 -6.65
C ARG A 5 7.98 11.91 -6.90
N PHE A 6 6.89 11.98 -7.66
CA PHE A 6 6.09 10.81 -8.02
C PHE A 6 6.84 9.93 -9.01
N ASP A 7 7.40 10.51 -10.07
CA ASP A 7 8.12 9.73 -11.10
C ASP A 7 9.37 9.06 -10.49
N ASP A 8 10.14 9.78 -9.67
CA ASP A 8 11.33 9.24 -8.98
C ASP A 8 10.98 8.09 -8.03
N VAL A 9 9.94 8.25 -7.21
CA VAL A 9 9.49 7.20 -6.26
C VAL A 9 8.94 5.99 -7.01
N ARG A 10 8.21 6.21 -8.11
CA ARG A 10 7.68 5.13 -8.93
C ARG A 10 8.80 4.30 -9.58
N GLU A 11 9.81 4.95 -10.14
CA GLU A 11 10.97 4.27 -10.73
C GLU A 11 11.73 3.48 -9.66
N THR A 12 12.03 4.10 -8.53
CA THR A 12 12.73 3.45 -7.40
C THR A 12 11.95 2.22 -6.89
N ALA A 13 10.63 2.34 -6.72
CA ALA A 13 9.81 1.23 -6.28
C ALA A 13 9.78 0.09 -7.32
N ALA A 14 9.71 0.41 -8.61
CA ALA A 14 9.73 -0.59 -9.67
C ALA A 14 11.05 -1.39 -9.70
N ASP A 15 12.17 -0.73 -9.44
CA ASP A 15 13.47 -1.40 -9.35
C ASP A 15 13.56 -2.32 -8.12
N ALA A 16 13.14 -1.83 -6.94
CA ALA A 16 13.15 -2.61 -5.69
C ALA A 16 12.30 -3.88 -5.77
N THR A 17 11.19 -3.86 -6.54
CA THR A 17 10.35 -5.07 -6.71
C THR A 17 10.99 -6.18 -7.55
N ARG A 18 12.15 -5.92 -8.18
CA ARG A 18 12.90 -6.93 -8.96
C ARG A 18 13.97 -7.65 -8.15
N GLU A 19 14.15 -7.30 -6.89
CA GLU A 19 15.08 -7.96 -5.98
C GLU A 19 14.57 -9.36 -5.59
N ASP A 20 15.48 -10.34 -5.52
CA ASP A 20 15.13 -11.76 -5.33
C ASP A 20 14.68 -12.11 -3.89
N ASP A 21 14.88 -11.20 -2.94
CA ASP A 21 14.64 -11.39 -1.50
C ASP A 21 13.34 -10.74 -0.98
N VAL A 22 12.48 -10.27 -1.89
CA VAL A 22 11.19 -9.68 -1.53
C VAL A 22 10.14 -10.76 -1.23
N LEU A 23 9.73 -10.87 0.04
CA LEU A 23 8.74 -11.86 0.50
C LEU A 23 7.28 -11.46 0.25
N SER A 24 6.99 -10.16 0.07
CA SER A 24 5.63 -9.67 -0.15
C SER A 24 5.59 -8.27 -0.76
N VAL A 25 4.71 -8.08 -1.73
CA VAL A 25 4.50 -6.84 -2.48
C VAL A 25 3.02 -6.50 -2.51
N TYR A 26 2.68 -5.29 -2.08
CA TYR A 26 1.39 -4.66 -2.30
C TYR A 26 1.56 -3.42 -3.20
N THR A 27 0.79 -3.34 -4.28
CA THR A 27 0.76 -2.17 -5.16
C THR A 27 -0.69 -1.76 -5.41
N GLY A 28 -1.02 -0.51 -5.07
CA GLY A 28 -2.29 0.13 -5.43
C GLY A 28 -2.08 1.20 -6.50
N LEU A 29 -2.86 1.15 -7.57
CA LEU A 29 -2.87 2.15 -8.65
C LEU A 29 -4.19 2.90 -8.61
N VAL A 30 -4.11 4.24 -8.60
CA VAL A 30 -5.25 5.14 -8.75
C VAL A 30 -5.04 5.94 -10.02
N HIS A 31 -5.97 5.79 -10.95
CA HIS A 31 -5.96 6.49 -12.23
C HIS A 31 -6.82 7.75 -12.15
N ASP A 32 -6.50 8.75 -12.98
CA ASP A 32 -7.26 10.00 -13.05
C ASP A 32 -8.73 9.78 -13.48
N ASP A 33 -9.04 8.67 -14.14
CA ASP A 33 -10.39 8.26 -14.53
C ASP A 33 -11.19 7.61 -13.38
N GLY A 34 -10.61 7.54 -12.17
CA GLY A 34 -11.22 6.93 -10.99
C GLY A 34 -11.09 5.39 -10.95
N ARG A 35 -10.47 4.77 -11.95
CA ARG A 35 -10.13 3.34 -11.89
C ARG A 35 -9.13 3.09 -10.77
N ARG A 36 -9.36 2.00 -10.05
CA ARG A 36 -8.50 1.53 -8.96
C ARG A 36 -8.10 0.10 -9.28
N GLU A 37 -6.80 -0.17 -9.25
CA GLU A 37 -6.25 -1.51 -9.43
C GLU A 37 -5.38 -1.83 -8.22
N TYR A 38 -5.40 -3.07 -7.77
CA TYR A 38 -4.57 -3.52 -6.66
C TYR A 38 -3.97 -4.88 -6.98
N TYR A 39 -2.70 -5.03 -6.67
CA TYR A 39 -1.94 -6.26 -6.83
C TYR A 39 -1.32 -6.59 -5.48
N PHE A 40 -1.54 -7.81 -5.02
CA PHE A 40 -0.96 -8.32 -3.80
C PHE A 40 -0.34 -9.68 -4.09
N ALA A 41 0.98 -9.76 -4.00
CA ALA A 41 1.76 -10.97 -4.14
C ALA A 41 2.51 -11.21 -2.84
N ASN A 42 2.50 -12.43 -2.34
CA ASN A 42 3.22 -12.82 -1.14
C ASN A 42 3.62 -14.31 -1.25
N ASP A 43 4.71 -14.66 -0.61
CA ASP A 43 5.19 -16.03 -0.48
C ASP A 43 4.92 -16.50 0.96
N THR A 44 3.65 -16.75 1.28
CA THR A 44 3.22 -17.24 2.60
C THR A 44 2.55 -18.60 2.49
N GLU A 45 2.77 -19.47 3.46
CA GLU A 45 2.25 -20.85 3.41
C GLU A 45 0.85 -20.95 4.05
N ASP A 46 0.55 -20.05 5.00
CA ASP A 46 -0.66 -20.10 5.81
C ASP A 46 -1.35 -18.73 5.99
N ALA A 47 -2.65 -18.77 6.34
CA ALA A 47 -3.45 -17.57 6.58
C ALA A 47 -2.93 -16.69 7.74
N SER A 48 -2.25 -17.26 8.73
CA SER A 48 -1.65 -16.49 9.83
C SER A 48 -0.45 -15.67 9.35
N GLU A 49 0.44 -16.29 8.55
CA GLU A 49 1.61 -15.62 7.98
C GLU A 49 1.20 -14.53 7.00
N LEU A 50 0.16 -14.80 6.20
CA LEU A 50 -0.46 -13.81 5.33
C LEU A 50 -0.94 -12.59 6.13
N ARG A 51 -1.66 -12.81 7.24
CA ARG A 51 -2.20 -11.74 8.07
C ARG A 51 -1.09 -10.91 8.71
N GLU A 52 -0.04 -11.55 9.20
CA GLU A 52 1.10 -10.86 9.81
C GLU A 52 1.86 -10.02 8.78
N THR A 53 2.15 -10.60 7.63
CA THR A 53 2.81 -9.90 6.51
C THR A 53 1.98 -8.72 6.00
N ALA A 54 0.67 -8.92 5.82
CA ALA A 54 -0.25 -7.86 5.41
C ALA A 54 -0.34 -6.75 6.46
N ALA A 55 -0.33 -7.08 7.76
CA ALA A 55 -0.34 -6.09 8.83
C ALA A 55 0.95 -5.23 8.83
N VAL A 56 2.10 -5.83 8.52
CA VAL A 56 3.36 -5.08 8.34
C VAL A 56 3.23 -4.07 7.20
N GLN A 57 2.74 -4.49 6.04
CA GLN A 57 2.56 -3.59 4.88
C GLN A 57 1.55 -2.46 5.16
N LEU A 58 0.43 -2.78 5.82
CA LEU A 58 -0.53 -1.77 6.26
C LEU A 58 0.11 -0.77 7.21
N GLY A 59 0.91 -1.23 8.18
CA GLY A 59 1.65 -0.37 9.09
C GLY A 59 2.66 0.55 8.38
N MET A 60 3.39 0.02 7.38
CA MET A 60 4.28 0.82 6.54
C MET A 60 3.53 1.93 5.80
N MET A 61 2.38 1.60 5.21
CA MET A 61 1.55 2.56 4.50
C MET A 61 1.01 3.66 5.42
N VAL A 62 0.43 3.26 6.56
CA VAL A 62 -0.08 4.20 7.57
C VAL A 62 1.03 5.14 8.06
N ARG A 63 2.23 4.62 8.33
CA ARG A 63 3.37 5.44 8.75
C ARG A 63 3.75 6.48 7.70
N VAL A 64 3.82 6.10 6.42
CA VAL A 64 4.13 7.03 5.32
C VAL A 64 3.04 8.08 5.15
N LEU A 65 1.77 7.69 5.30
CA LEU A 65 0.64 8.62 5.18
C LEU A 65 0.62 9.62 6.33
N ALA A 66 0.77 9.16 7.57
CA ALA A 66 0.88 10.00 8.76
C ALA A 66 2.00 11.06 8.60
N ASP A 67 3.20 10.62 8.21
CA ASP A 67 4.35 11.51 7.98
C ASP A 67 4.09 12.57 6.91
N ARG A 68 3.41 12.20 5.81
CA ARG A 68 3.16 13.13 4.68
C ARG A 68 1.93 14.02 4.85
N SER A 69 0.99 13.65 5.71
CA SER A 69 -0.24 14.40 5.95
C SER A 69 -0.21 15.23 7.21
N GLU A 70 0.85 15.12 8.02
CA GLU A 70 0.93 15.72 9.37
C GLU A 70 -0.19 15.22 10.30
N SER A 71 -0.78 14.07 9.99
CA SER A 71 -1.76 13.36 10.82
C SER A 71 -1.09 12.31 11.68
N ASP A 72 -1.74 11.93 12.77
CA ASP A 72 -1.30 10.81 13.59
C ASP A 72 -1.72 9.46 12.99
N VAL A 73 -1.04 8.38 13.41
CA VAL A 73 -1.30 7.01 12.97
C VAL A 73 -2.76 6.61 13.18
N GLU A 74 -3.34 6.96 14.34
CA GLU A 74 -4.72 6.61 14.72
C GLU A 74 -5.74 7.23 13.75
N GLU A 75 -5.58 8.51 13.42
CA GLU A 75 -6.49 9.22 12.50
C GLU A 75 -6.50 8.59 11.11
N ILE A 76 -5.32 8.22 10.59
CA ILE A 76 -5.20 7.54 9.29
C ILE A 76 -5.83 6.14 9.34
N THR A 77 -5.63 5.38 10.43
CA THR A 77 -6.21 4.04 10.55
C THR A 77 -7.72 4.06 10.65
N ASP A 78 -8.30 5.01 11.39
CA ASP A 78 -9.74 5.13 11.53
C ASP A 78 -10.39 5.47 10.18
N LEU A 79 -9.81 6.42 9.45
CA LEU A 79 -10.26 6.76 8.11
C LEU A 79 -10.14 5.57 7.14
N ALA A 80 -9.02 4.83 7.20
CA ALA A 80 -8.83 3.67 6.34
C ALA A 80 -9.84 2.55 6.65
N ALA A 81 -10.14 2.31 7.92
CA ALA A 81 -11.14 1.33 8.35
C ALA A 81 -12.54 1.71 7.84
N GLU A 82 -12.97 2.97 8.06
CA GLU A 82 -14.25 3.47 7.57
C GLU A 82 -14.36 3.32 6.05
N ARG A 83 -13.29 3.66 5.31
CA ARG A 83 -13.28 3.51 3.84
C ARG A 83 -13.36 2.06 3.43
N ALA A 84 -12.61 1.16 4.06
CA ALA A 84 -12.60 -0.26 3.74
C ALA A 84 -13.96 -0.91 3.97
N GLU A 85 -14.67 -0.58 5.06
CA GLU A 85 -16.03 -1.08 5.33
C GLU A 85 -17.05 -0.65 4.25
N ASN A 86 -16.81 0.51 3.64
CA ASN A 86 -17.64 1.04 2.57
C ASN A 86 -17.21 0.57 1.16
N MET A 87 -16.09 -0.13 1.04
CA MET A 87 -15.67 -0.74 -0.22
C MET A 87 -16.47 -2.00 -0.49
N ARG A 88 -17.12 -2.07 -1.65
CA ARG A 88 -17.66 -3.34 -2.16
C ARG A 88 -16.57 -4.02 -2.96
N LEU A 89 -16.18 -5.21 -2.53
CA LEU A 89 -15.38 -6.12 -3.34
C LEU A 89 -16.35 -6.82 -4.29
N GLU A 90 -16.17 -6.63 -5.60
CA GLU A 90 -16.88 -7.39 -6.64
C GLU A 90 -16.08 -8.63 -7.05
#